data_AF-A0A4Y2FFC7-F1
#
_entry.id   AF-A0A4Y2FFC7-F1
#
_cell.length_a   1.000
_cell.length_b   1.000
_cell.length_c   1.000
_cell.angle_alpha   90.00
_cell.angle_beta   90.00
_cell.angle_gamma   90.00
#
_symmetry.space_group_name_H-M   'P 1'
#
loop_
_entity.id
_entity.type
_entity.pdbx_description
1 polymer ?
#
loop_
_entity_poly.entity_id
_entity_poly.type
_entity_poly.pdbx_seq_one_letter_code
_entity_poly.pdbx_strand_id
1 'polypeptide(L)'
;MLEGREFQIYTDQKPLTYAFKQNPDKCSPRQLRHLDFISQYSTDIRHVQGSKNVVADSLSGIELNSITKSPFLNFSELAKSQQNDPETLKLLQNKSSSLQLALKPCLSTNSDLI
;
A
#
# COMPACT_ATOMS: atom_id res chain seq x y z
N MET A 1 -20.74 11.85 15.14
CA MET A 1 -20.92 10.55 15.82
C MET A 1 -21.56 9.58 14.84
N LEU A 2 -20.94 8.42 14.59
CA LEU A 2 -21.52 7.33 13.76
C LEU A 2 -22.26 6.28 14.60
N GLU A 3 -22.09 6.32 15.92
CA GLU A 3 -22.76 5.41 16.86
C GLU A 3 -24.29 5.45 16.71
N GLY A 4 -24.91 4.28 16.64
CA GLY A 4 -26.35 4.12 16.50
C GLY A 4 -26.91 4.48 15.11
N ARG A 5 -26.06 4.76 14.11
CA ARG A 5 -26.50 5.06 12.74
C ARG A 5 -26.09 3.94 11.80
N GLU A 6 -26.99 3.59 10.89
CA GLU A 6 -26.66 2.70 9.77
C GLU A 6 -25.82 3.48 8.74
N PHE A 7 -24.69 2.91 8.35
CA PHE A 7 -23.84 3.47 7.31
C PHE A 7 -23.09 2.38 6.55
N GLN A 8 -22.64 2.71 5.35
CA GLN A 8 -21.86 1.81 4.50
C GLN A 8 -20.37 2.17 4.53
N ILE A 9 -19.53 1.13 4.50
CA ILE A 9 -18.08 1.28 4.40
C ILE A 9 -17.68 1.05 2.94
N TYR A 10 -17.08 2.07 2.33
CA TYR A 10 -16.53 1.95 0.97
C TYR A 10 -15.02 1.66 1.04
N THR A 11 -14.56 0.71 0.23
CA THR A 11 -13.14 0.34 0.12
C THR A 11 -12.81 -0.10 -1.30
N ASP A 12 -11.59 0.11 -1.74
CA ASP A 12 -11.04 -0.46 -2.97
C ASP A 12 -10.52 -1.90 -2.78
N GLN A 13 -10.56 -2.43 -1.56
CA GLN A 13 -10.15 -3.78 -1.26
C GLN A 13 -11.29 -4.80 -1.45
N LYS A 14 -11.40 -5.32 -2.67
CA LYS A 14 -12.44 -6.27 -3.09
C LYS A 14 -12.64 -7.50 -2.17
N PRO A 15 -11.61 -8.11 -1.56
CA PRO A 15 -11.80 -9.21 -0.61
C PRO A 15 -12.68 -8.87 0.60
N LEU A 16 -12.66 -7.61 1.08
CA LEU A 16 -13.39 -7.22 2.28
C LEU A 16 -14.91 -7.15 2.09
N THR A 17 -15.39 -6.96 0.86
CA THR A 17 -16.82 -6.97 0.51
C THR A 17 -17.53 -8.27 0.91
N TYR A 18 -16.77 -9.38 0.98
CA TYR A 18 -17.31 -10.70 1.30
C TYR A 18 -16.80 -11.22 2.65
N ALA A 19 -16.05 -10.42 3.42
CA ALA A 19 -15.40 -10.87 4.64
C ALA A 19 -16.39 -11.43 5.68
N PHE A 20 -17.53 -10.77 5.87
CA PHE A 20 -18.59 -11.24 6.78
C PHE A 20 -19.44 -12.39 6.25
N LYS A 21 -19.28 -12.76 4.97
CA LYS A 21 -19.95 -13.92 4.35
C LYS A 21 -19.03 -15.14 4.28
N GLN A 22 -17.74 -14.98 4.55
CA GLN A 22 -16.75 -16.04 4.48
C GLN A 22 -16.84 -16.94 5.73
N ASN A 23 -16.52 -18.22 5.57
CA ASN A 23 -16.40 -19.12 6.73
C ASN A 23 -15.26 -18.61 7.65
N PRO A 24 -15.52 -18.36 8.95
CA PRO A 24 -14.52 -17.89 9.91
C PRO A 24 -13.30 -18.82 10.04
N ASP A 25 -13.44 -20.12 9.77
CA ASP A 25 -12.33 -21.10 9.79
C ASP A 25 -11.23 -20.79 8.77
N LYS A 26 -11.56 -19.98 7.75
CA LYS A 26 -10.61 -19.54 6.72
C LYS A 26 -9.90 -18.23 7.08
N CYS A 27 -10.26 -17.60 8.19
CA CYS A 27 -9.64 -16.35 8.66
C CYS A 27 -8.59 -16.66 9.72
N SER A 28 -7.45 -15.97 9.64
CA SER A 28 -6.49 -15.99 10.74
C SER A 28 -7.09 -15.38 12.01
N PRO A 29 -6.62 -15.76 13.22
CA PRO A 29 -7.08 -15.16 14.48
C PRO A 29 -6.92 -13.64 14.54
N ARG A 30 -5.97 -13.07 13.77
CA ARG A 30 -5.80 -11.62 13.64
C ARG A 30 -6.92 -11.01 12.80
N GLN A 31 -7.21 -11.59 11.62
CA GLN A 31 -8.29 -11.12 10.76
C GLN A 31 -9.63 -11.18 11.46
N LEU A 32 -9.91 -12.27 12.19
CA LEU A 32 -11.18 -12.43 12.92
C LEU A 32 -11.37 -11.31 13.96
N ARG A 33 -10.35 -11.03 14.79
CA ARG A 33 -10.40 -9.92 15.77
C ARG A 33 -10.64 -8.56 15.13
N HIS A 34 -10.07 -8.30 13.95
CA HIS A 34 -10.32 -7.05 13.23
C HIS A 34 -11.75 -7.00 12.67
N LEU A 35 -12.27 -8.10 12.12
CA LEU A 35 -13.65 -8.17 11.64
C LEU A 35 -14.65 -8.05 12.79
N ASP A 36 -14.38 -8.65 13.95
CA ASP A 36 -15.20 -8.51 15.16
C ASP A 36 -15.24 -7.07 15.68
N PHE A 37 -14.14 -6.32 15.51
CA PHE A 37 -14.12 -4.90 15.85
C PHE A 37 -14.92 -4.08 14.84
N ILE A 38 -14.75 -4.33 13.54
CA ILE A 38 -15.45 -3.60 12.47
C ILE A 38 -16.97 -3.86 12.55
N SER A 39 -17.38 -5.09 12.88
CA SER A 39 -18.79 -5.49 12.95
C SER A 39 -19.59 -4.76 14.04
N GLN A 40 -18.92 -4.22 15.06
CA GLN A 40 -19.54 -3.36 16.08
C GLN A 40 -20.10 -2.07 15.48
N TYR A 41 -19.60 -1.65 14.31
CA TYR A 41 -20.02 -0.43 13.64
C TYR A 41 -20.88 -0.71 12.41
N SER A 42 -20.41 -1.55 11.49
CA SER A 42 -21.15 -1.92 10.28
C SER A 42 -20.59 -3.19 9.65
N THR A 43 -21.48 -3.95 8.99
CA THR A 43 -21.14 -5.10 8.16
C THR A 43 -21.40 -4.87 6.66
N ASP A 44 -22.01 -3.73 6.29
CA ASP A 44 -22.23 -3.35 4.89
C ASP A 44 -20.97 -2.71 4.30
N ILE A 45 -20.09 -3.56 3.77
CA ILE A 45 -18.85 -3.16 3.09
C ILE A 45 -19.05 -3.26 1.57
N ARG A 46 -18.80 -2.17 0.84
CA ARG A 46 -18.97 -2.08 -0.61
C ARG A 46 -17.67 -1.72 -1.31
N HIS A 47 -17.41 -2.40 -2.42
CA HIS A 47 -16.24 -2.11 -3.24
C HIS A 47 -16.45 -0.87 -4.10
N VAL A 48 -15.45 0.00 -4.14
CA VAL A 48 -15.32 1.13 -5.07
C VAL A 48 -14.01 0.99 -5.84
N GLN A 49 -13.94 1.44 -7.10
CA GLN A 49 -12.66 1.44 -7.83
C GLN A 49 -11.65 2.37 -7.15
N GLY A 50 -10.36 2.02 -7.13
CA GLY A 50 -9.32 2.88 -6.55
C GLY A 50 -9.29 4.29 -7.16
N SER A 51 -9.60 4.44 -8.45
CA SER A 51 -9.77 5.75 -9.11
C SER A 51 -10.86 6.64 -8.49
N LYS A 52 -11.77 6.07 -7.70
CA LYS A 52 -12.82 6.76 -6.95
C LYS A 52 -12.55 6.77 -5.43
N ASN A 53 -11.45 6.16 -4.97
CA ASN A 53 -10.99 6.13 -3.58
C ASN A 53 -9.85 7.12 -3.30
N VAL A 54 -9.61 8.06 -4.22
CA VAL A 54 -8.45 8.99 -4.22
C VAL A 54 -8.23 9.69 -2.88
N VAL A 55 -9.30 10.09 -2.18
CA VAL A 55 -9.19 10.78 -0.88
C VAL A 55 -8.59 9.84 0.17
N ALA A 56 -9.10 8.62 0.30
CA ALA A 56 -8.59 7.65 1.27
C ALA A 56 -7.18 7.17 0.91
N ASP A 57 -6.90 6.98 -0.39
CA ASP A 57 -5.57 6.63 -0.89
C ASP A 57 -4.55 7.72 -0.54
N SER A 58 -4.91 8.99 -0.76
CA SER A 58 -4.04 10.14 -0.44
C SER A 58 -3.76 10.23 1.06
N LEU A 59 -4.76 9.97 1.90
CA LEU A 59 -4.59 9.98 3.36
C LEU A 59 -3.77 8.80 3.87
N SER A 60 -3.96 7.60 3.31
CA SER A 60 -3.17 6.41 3.69
C SER A 60 -1.69 6.54 3.29
N GLY A 61 -1.39 7.32 2.25
CA GLY A 61 -0.02 7.60 1.82
C GLY A 61 0.78 8.56 2.72
N ILE A 62 0.15 9.25 3.68
CA ILE A 62 0.83 10.25 4.53
C ILE A 62 1.89 9.59 5.42
N GLU A 63 1.65 8.39 5.95
CA GLU A 63 2.64 7.66 6.74
C GLU A 63 3.84 7.21 5.89
N LEU A 64 3.61 6.74 4.67
CA LEU A 64 4.68 6.45 3.70
C LEU A 64 5.49 7.71 3.36
N ASN A 65 4.81 8.84 3.16
CA ASN A 65 5.47 10.11 2.90
C ASN A 65 6.35 10.53 4.08
N SER A 66 5.94 10.28 5.33
CA SER A 66 6.77 10.53 6.51
C SER A 66 8.05 9.68 6.54
N ILE A 67 7.96 8.42 6.10
CA ILE A 67 9.13 7.53 5.96
C ILE A 67 10.05 8.05 4.86
N THR A 68 9.52 8.44 3.70
CA THR A 68 10.33 8.96 2.59
C THR A 68 10.95 10.33 2.85
N LYS A 69 10.36 11.14 3.74
CA LYS A 69 10.91 12.42 4.22
C LYS A 69 11.81 12.25 5.44
N SER A 70 12.12 11.01 5.82
CA SER A 70 13.04 10.72 6.91
C SER A 70 14.40 11.35 6.63
N PRO A 71 14.97 12.16 7.55
CA PRO A 71 16.29 12.75 7.39
C PRO A 71 17.41 11.70 7.31
N PHE A 72 17.10 10.42 7.60
CA PHE A 72 18.04 9.31 7.57
C PHE A 72 18.12 8.61 6.20
N LEU A 73 17.19 8.85 5.26
CA LEU A 73 17.20 8.20 3.94
C LEU A 73 17.78 9.13 2.87
N ASN A 74 19.07 8.94 2.57
CA ASN A 74 19.75 9.67 1.49
C ASN A 74 19.57 8.94 0.14
N PHE A 75 18.58 9.38 -0.65
CA PHE A 75 18.32 8.81 -1.97
C PHE A 75 19.49 8.94 -2.96
N SER A 76 20.32 9.99 -2.84
CA SER A 76 21.50 10.15 -3.69
C SER A 76 22.55 9.09 -3.40
N GLU A 77 22.76 8.77 -2.13
CA GLU A 77 23.69 7.73 -1.70
C GLU A 77 23.20 6.32 -2.04
N LEU A 78 21.90 6.07 -1.90
CA LEU A 78 21.27 4.83 -2.35
C LEU A 78 21.41 4.63 -3.86
N ALA A 79 21.14 5.68 -4.66
CA ALA A 79 21.28 5.61 -6.11
C ALA A 79 22.72 5.33 -6.54
N LYS A 80 23.71 5.97 -5.89
CA LYS A 80 25.14 5.70 -6.12
C LYS A 80 25.51 4.26 -5.76
N SER A 81 25.02 3.77 -4.62
CA SER A 81 25.27 2.39 -4.18
C SER A 81 24.70 1.37 -5.16
N GLN A 82 23.47 1.59 -5.66
CA GLN A 82 22.85 0.74 -6.69
C GLN A 82 23.60 0.77 -8.02
N GLN A 83 24.12 1.93 -8.43
CA GLN A 83 24.89 2.05 -9.67
C GLN A 83 26.22 1.29 -9.62
N ASN A 84 26.84 1.23 -8.44
CA ASN A 84 28.11 0.55 -8.22
C ASN A 84 27.94 -0.94 -7.85
N ASP A 85 26.71 -1.41 -7.63
CA ASP A 85 26.45 -2.79 -7.22
C ASP A 85 26.63 -3.77 -8.40
N PRO A 86 27.59 -4.71 -8.34
CA PRO A 86 27.88 -5.62 -9.44
C PRO A 86 26.73 -6.60 -9.72
N GLU A 87 25.93 -6.96 -8.72
CA GLU A 87 24.77 -7.84 -8.91
C GLU A 87 23.69 -7.13 -9.73
N THR A 88 23.35 -5.90 -9.36
CA THR A 88 22.39 -5.06 -10.09
C THR A 88 22.80 -4.86 -11.55
N LEU A 89 24.09 -4.59 -11.80
CA LEU A 89 24.63 -4.45 -13.16
C LEU A 89 24.52 -5.75 -13.96
N LYS A 90 24.83 -6.90 -13.34
CA LYS A 90 24.72 -8.22 -13.98
C LYS A 90 23.27 -8.55 -14.36
N LEU A 91 22.32 -8.22 -13.49
CA LEU A 91 20.89 -8.45 -13.73
C LEU A 91 20.32 -7.52 -14.80
N LEU A 92 20.80 -6.27 -14.89
CA LEU A 92 20.46 -5.34 -15.98
C LEU A 92 20.93 -5.82 -17.36
N GLN A 93 22.09 -6.49 -17.41
CA GLN A 93 22.64 -7.03 -18.66
C GLN A 93 22.03 -8.37 -19.05
N ASN A 94 21.53 -9.13 -18.08
CA ASN A 94 21.01 -10.47 -18.31
C ASN A 94 19.58 -10.45 -18.89
N LYS A 95 19.50 -10.56 -20.22
CA LYS A 95 18.23 -10.61 -20.96
C LYS A 95 17.58 -12.00 -21.05
N SER A 96 18.26 -13.06 -20.61
CA SER A 96 17.71 -14.44 -20.64
C SER A 96 16.93 -14.81 -19.37
N SER A 97 17.03 -13.97 -18.35
CA SER A 97 16.25 -14.04 -17.11
C SER A 97 14.79 -13.63 -17.35
N SER A 98 13.84 -14.30 -16.67
CA SER A 98 12.44 -13.87 -16.60
C SER A 98 12.26 -12.56 -15.80
N LEU A 99 13.22 -12.23 -14.94
CA LEU A 99 13.31 -10.95 -14.24
C LEU A 99 14.03 -9.93 -15.14
N GLN A 100 13.30 -8.91 -15.60
CA GLN A 100 13.83 -7.80 -16.38
C GLN A 100 13.90 -6.53 -15.54
N LEU A 101 15.11 -6.01 -15.32
CA LEU A 101 15.32 -4.76 -14.60
C LEU A 101 15.27 -3.57 -15.57
N ALA A 102 14.74 -2.45 -15.09
CA ALA A 102 14.72 -1.19 -15.81
C ALA A 102 15.15 -0.04 -14.89
N LEU A 103 16.00 0.84 -15.40
CA LEU A 103 16.37 2.06 -14.68
C LEU A 103 15.17 3.01 -14.67
N LYS A 104 14.81 3.49 -13.47
CA LYS A 104 13.79 4.52 -13.27
C LYS A 104 14.43 5.74 -12.64
N PRO A 105 14.12 6.96 -13.13
CA PRO A 105 14.61 8.17 -12.50
C PRO A 105 14.10 8.26 -11.07
N CYS A 106 14.99 8.56 -10.12
CA CYS A 106 14.62 8.87 -8.75
C CYS A 106 13.91 10.24 -8.75
N LEU A 107 12.58 10.23 -8.64
CA LEU A 107 11.76 11.44 -8.59
C LEU A 107 11.89 12.21 -7.26
N SER A 108 12.59 11.67 -6.27
CA SER A 108 12.91 12.38 -5.03
C SER A 108 14.10 13.31 -5.25
N THR A 109 13.89 14.37 -6.03
CA THR A 109 14.65 15.58 -5.73
C THR A 109 14.07 16.13 -4.43
N ASN A 110 14.90 16.51 -3.46
CA ASN A 110 14.45 17.21 -2.25
C ASN A 110 13.78 18.58 -2.56
N SER A 111 13.54 18.89 -3.83
CA SER A 111 12.95 20.11 -4.37
C SER A 111 11.52 19.95 -4.89
N ASP A 112 10.99 18.73 -5.07
CA ASP A 112 9.64 18.52 -5.64
C ASP A 112 8.54 18.32 -4.57
N LEU A 113 8.78 18.80 -3.35
CA LEU A 113 7.86 18.72 -2.21
C LEU A 113 7.39 20.11 -1.75
N ILE A 114 6.91 20.94 -2.69
CA ILE A 114 6.03 22.08 -2.41
C ILE A 114 4.61 21.70 -2.83
#